data_AF-A0A858ASF3-F1
#
_entry.id   AF-A0A858ASF3-F1
#
_cell.length_a   1.000
_cell.length_b   1.000
_cell.length_c   1.000
_cell.angle_alpha   90.00
_cell.angle_beta   90.00
_cell.angle_gamma   90.00
#
_symmetry.space_group_name_H-M   'P 1'
#
loop_
_entity.id
_entity.type
_entity.pdbx_description
1 polymer ?
#
loop_
_entity_poly.entity_id
_entity_poly.type
_entity_poly.pdbx_seq_one_letter_code
_entity_poly.pdbx_strand_id
1 'polypeptide(L)'
;MKKTENKSEKKKLKKINFRNFKTGSVLFMILLSIFRIAMIVFWLIAPVVLAFNLAFDDGIRNLINYIWTLILLDGNVHKATDITINVAAPLMWFLSLIIMLVASVKPFFNKRTWSQRAYLAFNYIFWPVLFISIIYGIYFTIPFYESGLATSPTDPNQDPIWQAWNSLQLTFRPFSGWMIAIQCVFIVFIIFGIFSIFEAIMVKKMKLDYSDFVVRETNQRSLVNQVIEGKIEFGEFNPDEVDKEIKRVRNETIAEEKRLKFEAMQKAEEERKERKEAKKQKRKKGKK
;
A
#
# COMPACT_ATOMS: atom_id res chain seq x y z
N MET A 1 -7.89 -28.90 -56.33
CA MET A 1 -8.63 -28.88 -55.04
C MET A 1 -7.62 -28.74 -53.90
N LYS A 2 -7.33 -27.51 -53.46
CA LYS A 2 -6.49 -27.18 -52.28
C LYS A 2 -6.56 -25.66 -52.08
N LYS A 3 -7.45 -25.18 -51.21
CA LYS A 3 -7.51 -23.80 -50.70
C LYS A 3 -8.55 -23.68 -49.59
N THR A 4 -8.33 -24.39 -48.48
CA THR A 4 -9.26 -24.34 -47.32
C THR A 4 -8.59 -24.23 -45.96
N GLU A 5 -7.29 -23.92 -45.89
CA GLU A 5 -6.62 -23.74 -44.58
C GLU A 5 -6.55 -22.29 -44.11
N ASN A 6 -6.71 -21.30 -44.98
CA ASN A 6 -6.45 -19.89 -44.62
C ASN A 6 -7.66 -19.08 -44.12
N LYS A 7 -8.85 -19.69 -43.99
CA LYS A 7 -10.07 -18.99 -43.52
C LYS A 7 -10.38 -19.19 -42.02
N SER A 8 -9.74 -20.15 -41.34
CA SER A 8 -10.00 -20.44 -39.92
C SER A 8 -9.15 -19.57 -38.98
N GLU A 9 -7.93 -19.19 -39.36
CA GLU A 9 -7.06 -18.32 -38.53
C GLU A 9 -7.51 -16.85 -38.54
N LYS A 10 -8.06 -16.36 -39.68
CA LYS A 10 -8.63 -15.01 -39.77
C LYS A 10 -9.96 -14.82 -39.02
N LYS A 11 -10.59 -15.90 -38.52
CA LYS A 11 -11.88 -15.84 -37.79
C LYS A 11 -11.77 -15.91 -36.26
N LYS A 12 -10.56 -15.95 -35.68
CA LYS A 12 -10.34 -15.94 -34.22
C LYS A 12 -9.71 -14.68 -33.66
N LEU A 13 -9.65 -13.59 -34.42
CA LEU A 13 -9.60 -12.25 -33.82
C LEU A 13 -10.96 -11.99 -33.19
N LYS A 14 -11.12 -12.47 -31.94
CA LYS A 14 -12.23 -12.09 -31.04
C LYS A 14 -12.46 -10.61 -31.24
N LYS A 15 -13.67 -10.23 -31.63
CA LYS A 15 -14.16 -8.84 -31.64
C LYS A 15 -13.78 -8.23 -30.28
N ILE A 16 -12.65 -7.50 -30.25
CA ILE A 16 -12.06 -6.99 -29.01
C ILE A 16 -13.07 -5.99 -28.49
N ASN A 17 -13.68 -6.31 -27.35
CA ASN A 17 -14.73 -5.49 -26.76
C ASN A 17 -14.05 -4.29 -26.09
N PHE A 18 -13.70 -3.26 -26.86
CA PHE A 18 -13.14 -1.98 -26.40
C PHE A 18 -14.02 -1.28 -25.33
N ARG A 19 -15.26 -1.75 -25.17
CA ARG A 19 -16.27 -1.21 -24.25
C ARG A 19 -15.89 -1.30 -22.76
N ASN A 20 -14.90 -2.12 -22.38
CA ASN A 20 -14.44 -2.22 -20.99
C ASN A 20 -13.31 -1.25 -20.63
N PHE A 21 -12.70 -0.57 -21.60
CA PHE A 21 -11.67 0.46 -21.38
C PHE A 21 -12.32 1.84 -21.16
N LYS A 22 -13.25 1.93 -20.19
CA LYS A 22 -13.67 3.24 -19.69
C LYS A 22 -12.61 3.71 -18.71
N THR A 23 -11.73 4.61 -19.17
CA THR A 23 -10.89 5.44 -18.31
C THR A 23 -11.79 6.01 -17.20
N GLY A 24 -11.41 5.84 -15.93
CA GLY A 24 -12.18 6.40 -14.81
C GLY A 24 -12.46 7.90 -15.01
N SER A 25 -13.54 8.39 -14.40
CA SER A 25 -13.86 9.83 -14.42
C SER A 25 -12.66 10.66 -13.95
N VAL A 26 -12.42 11.83 -14.55
CA VAL A 26 -11.34 12.75 -14.16
C VAL A 26 -11.39 13.07 -12.66
N LEU A 27 -12.60 13.25 -12.13
CA LEU A 27 -12.86 13.50 -10.70
C LEU A 27 -12.33 12.35 -9.83
N PHE A 28 -12.50 11.12 -10.31
CA PHE A 28 -12.01 9.93 -9.63
C PHE A 28 -10.47 9.83 -9.68
N MET A 29 -9.84 10.21 -10.80
CA MET A 29 -8.38 10.26 -10.93
C MET A 29 -7.74 11.32 -10.02
N ILE A 30 -8.40 12.47 -9.87
CA ILE A 30 -8.00 13.52 -8.92
C ILE A 30 -8.11 13.00 -7.48
N LEU A 31 -9.25 12.39 -7.12
CA LEU A 31 -9.45 11.80 -5.80
C LEU A 31 -8.37 10.77 -5.46
N LEU A 32 -8.00 9.92 -6.41
CA LEU A 32 -6.93 8.95 -6.21
C LEU A 32 -5.58 9.61 -5.92
N SER A 33 -5.29 10.71 -6.61
CA SER A 33 -4.03 11.45 -6.44
C SER A 33 -3.97 12.13 -5.08
N ILE A 34 -5.09 12.72 -4.62
CA ILE A 34 -5.21 13.32 -3.29
C ILE A 34 -4.98 12.25 -2.21
N PHE A 35 -5.63 11.09 -2.31
CA PHE A 35 -5.42 9.99 -1.36
C PHE A 35 -3.96 9.51 -1.32
N ARG A 36 -3.27 9.51 -2.46
CA ARG A 36 -1.84 9.18 -2.52
C ARG A 36 -0.95 10.21 -1.84
N ILE A 37 -1.19 11.50 -2.06
CA ILE A 37 -0.47 12.56 -1.38
C ILE A 37 -0.73 12.47 0.13
N ALA A 38 -1.98 12.27 0.53
CA ALA A 38 -2.37 12.08 1.93
C ALA A 38 -1.67 10.87 2.57
N MET A 39 -1.55 9.73 1.86
CA MET A 39 -0.78 8.58 2.34
C MET A 39 0.69 8.91 2.58
N ILE A 40 1.32 9.66 1.67
CA ILE A 40 2.73 10.06 1.81
C ILE A 40 2.92 11.01 2.99
N VAL A 41 2.06 12.01 3.12
CA VAL A 41 2.10 12.97 4.24
C VAL A 41 1.84 12.26 5.57
N PHE A 42 0.81 11.41 5.63
CA PHE A 42 0.51 10.62 6.82
C PHE A 42 1.65 9.69 7.19
N TRP A 43 2.34 9.11 6.20
CA TRP A 43 3.49 8.26 6.45
C TRP A 43 4.66 8.99 7.12
N LEU A 44 4.78 10.31 6.96
CA LEU A 44 5.75 11.13 7.71
C LEU A 44 5.29 11.43 9.13
N ILE A 45 3.98 11.61 9.34
CA ILE A 45 3.39 12.01 10.63
C ILE A 45 3.18 10.82 11.56
N ALA A 46 2.67 9.69 11.06
CA ALA A 46 2.36 8.50 11.85
C ALA A 46 3.53 8.00 12.71
N PRO A 47 4.77 7.97 12.20
CA PRO A 47 5.94 7.63 13.00
C PRO A 47 6.16 8.58 14.18
N VAL A 48 5.98 9.89 13.99
CA VAL A 48 6.12 10.90 15.05
C VAL A 48 5.10 10.67 16.15
N VAL A 49 3.84 10.41 15.77
CA VAL A 49 2.77 10.08 16.72
C VAL A 49 3.11 8.80 17.49
N LEU A 50 3.60 7.75 16.82
CA LEU A 50 4.02 6.51 17.50
C LEU A 50 5.17 6.75 18.50
N ALA A 51 6.15 7.58 18.15
CA ALA A 51 7.26 7.92 19.04
C ALA A 51 6.77 8.67 20.29
N PHE A 52 5.86 9.63 20.12
CA PHE A 52 5.24 10.32 21.25
C PHE A 52 4.45 9.34 22.14
N ASN A 53 3.75 8.37 21.57
CA ASN A 53 3.03 7.40 22.37
C ASN A 53 3.97 6.51 23.21
N LEU A 54 5.07 6.03 22.63
CA LEU A 54 6.06 5.25 23.40
C LEU A 54 6.72 6.09 24.50
N ALA A 55 6.96 7.37 24.22
CA ALA A 55 7.60 8.27 25.17
C ALA A 55 6.65 8.78 26.26
N PHE A 56 5.34 8.90 26.02
CA PHE A 56 4.43 9.60 26.95
C PHE A 56 3.25 8.75 27.44
N ASP A 57 3.03 7.54 26.93
CA ASP A 57 2.00 6.64 27.47
C ASP A 57 2.52 5.88 28.69
N ASP A 58 1.96 6.21 29.85
CA ASP A 58 2.28 5.57 31.13
C ASP A 58 1.90 4.07 31.14
N GLY A 59 0.86 3.69 30.38
CA GLY A 59 0.46 2.29 30.23
C GLY A 59 1.56 1.44 29.58
N ILE A 60 2.11 1.89 28.45
CA ILE A 60 3.22 1.21 27.77
C ILE A 60 4.48 1.19 28.66
N ARG A 61 4.79 2.31 29.32
CA ARG A 61 5.91 2.41 30.26
C ARG A 61 5.81 1.36 31.37
N ASN A 62 4.64 1.25 32.00
CA ASN A 62 4.40 0.29 33.07
C ASN A 62 4.32 -1.16 32.57
N LEU A 63 3.87 -1.38 31.32
CA LEU A 63 3.93 -2.70 30.69
C LEU A 63 5.38 -3.16 30.47
N ILE A 64 6.24 -2.29 29.95
CA ILE A 64 7.67 -2.58 29.77
C ILE A 64 8.34 -2.80 31.13
N ASN A 65 8.01 -1.97 32.13
CA ASN A 65 8.50 -2.13 33.49
C ASN A 65 8.11 -3.49 34.07
N TYR A 66 6.84 -3.88 33.97
CA TYR A 66 6.36 -5.19 34.42
C TYR A 66 7.09 -6.36 33.74
N ILE A 67 7.31 -6.29 32.42
CA ILE A 67 8.08 -7.30 31.69
C ILE A 67 9.51 -7.41 32.24
N TRP A 68 10.19 -6.28 32.45
CA TRP A 68 11.54 -6.28 32.99
C TRP A 68 11.61 -6.74 34.44
N THR A 69 10.61 -6.46 35.27
CA THR A 69 10.52 -6.96 36.65
C THR A 69 10.51 -8.49 36.67
N LEU A 70 9.76 -9.12 35.77
CA LEU A 70 9.72 -10.58 35.66
C LEU A 70 11.03 -11.19 35.15
N ILE A 71 11.78 -10.48 34.31
CA ILE A 71 13.01 -10.99 33.69
C ILE A 71 14.23 -10.79 34.60
N LEU A 72 14.37 -9.59 35.16
CA LEU A 72 15.63 -9.19 35.80
C LEU A 72 15.69 -9.51 37.29
N LEU A 73 14.56 -9.71 37.97
CA LEU A 73 14.38 -10.06 39.41
C LEU A 73 15.12 -9.19 40.46
N ASP A 74 16.22 -8.51 40.10
CA ASP A 74 17.11 -7.71 40.94
C ASP A 74 17.40 -6.32 40.32
N GLY A 75 16.99 -5.28 41.06
CA GLY A 75 17.62 -3.95 41.20
C GLY A 75 17.72 -2.99 40.00
N ASN A 76 17.86 -3.47 38.77
CA ASN A 76 18.13 -2.62 37.59
C ASN A 76 16.94 -2.45 36.63
N VAL A 77 15.74 -2.85 37.05
CA VAL A 77 14.51 -2.80 36.26
C VAL A 77 14.25 -1.38 35.71
N HIS A 78 14.34 -0.35 36.54
CA HIS A 78 14.13 1.03 36.10
C HIS A 78 15.11 1.47 35.01
N LYS A 79 16.40 1.15 35.15
CA LYS A 79 17.41 1.47 34.13
C LYS A 79 17.15 0.70 32.82
N ALA A 80 16.75 -0.57 32.91
CA ALA A 80 16.43 -1.37 31.73
C ALA A 80 15.20 -0.82 30.98
N THR A 81 14.18 -0.40 31.73
CA THR A 81 12.98 0.27 31.20
C THR A 81 13.35 1.59 30.51
N ASP A 82 14.14 2.45 31.16
CA ASP A 82 14.55 3.73 30.59
C ASP A 82 15.40 3.56 29.32
N ILE A 83 16.33 2.61 29.29
CA ILE A 83 17.11 2.29 28.09
C ILE A 83 16.20 1.78 26.97
N THR A 84 15.23 0.91 27.31
CA THR A 84 14.30 0.36 26.33
C THR A 84 13.46 1.45 25.69
N ILE A 85 12.93 2.39 26.49
CA ILE A 85 12.01 3.43 26.02
C ILE A 85 12.75 4.58 25.34
N ASN A 86 13.87 5.01 25.89
CA ASN A 86 14.57 6.21 25.39
C ASN A 86 15.63 5.89 24.33
N VAL A 87 16.08 4.64 24.21
CA VAL A 87 17.14 4.25 23.27
C VAL A 87 16.65 3.17 22.30
N ALA A 88 16.25 2.01 22.80
CA ALA A 88 15.93 0.87 21.94
C ALA A 88 14.70 1.13 21.06
N ALA A 89 13.62 1.67 21.64
CA ALA A 89 12.38 1.97 20.94
C ALA A 89 12.57 3.01 19.81
N PRO A 90 13.19 4.19 20.04
CA PRO A 90 13.49 5.16 18.97
C PRO A 90 14.39 4.59 17.88
N LEU A 91 15.38 3.77 18.23
CA LEU A 91 16.35 3.23 17.27
C LEU A 91 15.74 2.13 16.41
N MET A 92 14.99 1.20 17.01
CA MET A 92 14.17 0.19 16.31
C MET A 92 13.12 0.84 15.41
N TRP A 93 12.50 1.92 15.90
CA TRP A 93 11.56 2.71 15.13
C TRP A 93 12.23 3.38 13.92
N PHE A 94 13.38 4.04 14.10
CA PHE A 94 14.10 4.71 13.01
C PHE A 94 14.52 3.71 11.92
N LEU A 95 15.00 2.54 12.33
CA LEU A 95 15.33 1.44 11.43
C LEU A 95 14.08 0.96 10.66
N SER A 96 12.95 0.78 11.36
CA SER A 96 11.69 0.37 10.75
C SER A 96 11.17 1.40 9.75
N LEU A 97 11.37 2.69 10.02
CA LEU A 97 11.03 3.81 9.14
C LEU A 97 11.82 3.74 7.84
N ILE A 98 13.14 3.53 7.92
CA ILE A 98 14.01 3.39 6.74
C ILE A 98 13.61 2.16 5.92
N ILE A 99 13.42 1.01 6.57
CA ILE A 99 13.02 -0.23 5.90
C ILE A 99 11.65 -0.04 5.23
N MET A 100 10.68 0.56 5.92
CA MET A 100 9.36 0.83 5.37
C MET A 100 9.39 1.89 4.27
N LEU A 101 10.27 2.89 4.31
CA LEU A 101 10.44 3.86 3.22
C LEU A 101 10.85 3.12 1.95
N VAL A 102 11.88 2.29 2.01
CA VAL A 102 12.33 1.48 0.87
C VAL A 102 11.26 0.48 0.44
N ALA A 103 10.59 -0.16 1.40
CA ALA A 103 9.61 -1.20 1.14
C ALA A 103 8.24 -0.68 0.69
N SER A 104 7.90 0.59 0.94
CA SER A 104 6.61 1.23 0.61
C SER A 104 6.72 2.21 -0.55
N VAL A 105 7.74 3.08 -0.58
CA VAL A 105 7.95 4.08 -1.64
C VAL A 105 8.37 3.43 -2.96
N LYS A 106 9.30 2.46 -2.94
CA LYS A 106 9.70 1.71 -4.15
C LYS A 106 8.51 1.00 -4.82
N PRO A 107 7.56 0.39 -4.08
CA PRO A 107 6.29 -0.06 -4.64
C PRO A 107 5.48 0.99 -5.37
N PHE A 108 5.39 2.20 -4.81
CA PHE A 108 4.54 3.26 -5.33
C PHE A 108 4.99 3.73 -6.71
N PHE A 109 6.30 3.80 -6.96
CA PHE A 109 6.85 4.24 -8.23
C PHE A 109 7.03 3.11 -9.25
N ASN A 110 7.26 1.86 -8.82
CA ASN A 110 7.72 0.80 -9.72
C ASN A 110 6.72 -0.36 -9.95
N LYS A 111 5.54 -0.37 -9.32
CA LYS A 111 4.65 -1.54 -9.36
C LYS A 111 3.38 -1.36 -10.21
N ARG A 112 3.44 -1.92 -11.41
CA ARG A 112 2.31 -2.10 -12.34
C ARG A 112 1.40 -3.30 -12.00
N THR A 113 1.79 -4.23 -11.12
CA THR A 113 1.07 -5.52 -10.99
C THR A 113 0.06 -5.58 -9.84
N TRP A 114 -1.14 -6.08 -10.15
CA TRP A 114 -2.26 -6.27 -9.21
C TRP A 114 -1.87 -6.96 -7.89
N SER A 115 -1.09 -8.05 -7.98
CA SER A 115 -0.74 -8.88 -6.83
C SER A 115 0.06 -8.12 -5.77
N GLN A 116 0.90 -7.17 -6.19
CA GLN A 116 1.73 -6.43 -5.25
C GLN A 116 0.95 -5.30 -4.56
N ARG A 117 -0.04 -4.72 -5.25
CA ARG A 117 -0.96 -3.73 -4.66
C ARG A 117 -1.92 -4.39 -3.66
N ALA A 118 -2.40 -5.59 -4.00
CA ALA A 118 -3.19 -6.40 -3.07
C ALA A 118 -2.40 -6.80 -1.82
N TYR A 119 -1.12 -7.16 -1.96
CA TYR A 119 -0.25 -7.45 -0.82
C TYR A 119 -0.01 -6.24 0.09
N LEU A 120 0.22 -5.06 -0.50
CA LEU A 120 0.35 -3.81 0.26
C LEU A 120 -0.96 -3.44 0.98
N ALA A 121 -2.10 -3.58 0.31
CA ALA A 121 -3.40 -3.38 0.90
C ALA A 121 -3.69 -4.35 2.06
N PHE A 122 -3.33 -5.62 1.90
CA PHE A 122 -3.43 -6.62 2.96
C PHE A 122 -2.58 -6.20 4.17
N ASN A 123 -1.32 -5.81 3.97
CA ASN A 123 -0.45 -5.37 5.07
C ASN A 123 -1.02 -4.15 5.80
N TYR A 124 -1.58 -3.18 5.08
CA TYR A 124 -2.19 -1.99 5.69
C TYR A 124 -3.47 -2.28 6.49
N ILE A 125 -4.11 -3.44 6.31
CA ILE A 125 -5.28 -3.83 7.10
C ILE A 125 -4.86 -4.81 8.20
N PHE A 126 -4.12 -5.85 7.83
CA PHE A 126 -3.74 -6.94 8.72
C PHE A 126 -2.93 -6.44 9.93
N TRP A 127 -1.87 -5.66 9.71
CA TRP A 127 -1.00 -5.23 10.82
C TRP A 127 -1.73 -4.30 11.79
N PRO A 128 -2.45 -3.25 11.36
CA PRO A 128 -3.21 -2.42 12.28
C PRO A 128 -4.28 -3.19 13.05
N VAL A 129 -5.02 -4.09 12.39
CA VAL A 129 -6.03 -4.93 13.07
C VAL A 129 -5.35 -5.82 14.11
N LEU A 130 -4.24 -6.47 13.75
CA LEU A 130 -3.47 -7.30 14.68
C LEU A 130 -2.99 -6.49 15.89
N PHE A 131 -2.44 -5.30 15.70
CA PHE A 131 -1.96 -4.46 16.81
C PHE A 131 -3.09 -3.94 17.69
N ILE A 132 -4.24 -3.56 17.11
CA ILE A 132 -5.44 -3.25 17.88
C ILE A 132 -5.85 -4.48 18.72
N SER A 133 -5.94 -5.66 18.10
CA SER A 133 -6.26 -6.90 18.82
C SER A 133 -5.26 -7.23 19.93
N ILE A 134 -3.96 -6.96 19.75
CA ILE A 134 -2.94 -7.14 20.78
C ILE A 134 -3.17 -6.17 21.95
N ILE A 135 -3.45 -4.89 21.68
CA ILE A 135 -3.73 -3.89 22.74
C ILE A 135 -4.91 -4.35 23.60
N TYR A 136 -6.02 -4.72 22.97
CA TYR A 136 -7.19 -5.23 23.69
C TYR A 136 -6.91 -6.58 24.36
N GLY A 137 -6.14 -7.45 23.71
CA GLY A 137 -5.70 -8.74 24.27
C GLY A 137 -4.96 -8.54 25.59
N ILE A 138 -3.92 -7.69 25.59
CA ILE A 138 -3.16 -7.34 26.80
C ILE A 138 -4.11 -6.78 27.87
N TYR A 139 -4.96 -5.82 27.51
CA TYR A 139 -5.90 -5.22 28.46
C TYR A 139 -6.80 -6.26 29.15
N PHE A 140 -7.35 -7.21 28.40
CA PHE A 140 -8.19 -8.27 28.96
C PHE A 140 -7.41 -9.34 29.72
N THR A 141 -6.12 -9.53 29.44
CA THR A 141 -5.30 -10.56 30.08
C THR A 141 -4.54 -10.09 31.32
N ILE A 142 -4.42 -8.77 31.56
CA ILE A 142 -3.75 -8.22 32.76
C ILE A 142 -4.19 -8.87 34.08
N PRO A 143 -5.50 -9.11 34.34
CA PRO A 143 -5.94 -9.74 35.60
C PRO A 143 -5.42 -11.17 35.82
N PHE A 144 -4.97 -11.85 34.76
CA PHE A 144 -4.44 -13.22 34.83
C PHE A 144 -2.91 -13.28 34.88
N TYR A 145 -2.24 -12.12 34.88
CA TYR A 145 -0.80 -12.05 35.01
C TYR A 145 -0.36 -12.32 36.46
N GLU A 146 0.89 -12.74 36.64
CA GLU A 146 1.47 -12.98 37.95
C GLU A 146 1.51 -11.68 38.77
N SER A 147 0.72 -11.63 39.83
CA SER A 147 0.55 -10.43 40.63
C SER A 147 1.52 -10.36 41.83
N GLY A 148 2.15 -11.46 42.24
CA GLY A 148 2.99 -11.47 43.45
C GLY A 148 2.18 -11.31 44.74
N LEU A 149 2.85 -10.94 45.83
CA LEU A 149 2.26 -10.75 47.16
C LEU A 149 1.78 -9.31 47.34
N ALA A 150 0.51 -9.17 47.75
CA ALA A 150 -0.10 -7.88 48.01
C ALA A 150 0.66 -7.10 49.09
N THR A 151 1.29 -6.00 48.69
CA THR A 151 2.11 -5.14 49.56
C THR A 151 1.77 -3.66 49.33
N SER A 152 1.84 -2.86 50.40
CA SER A 152 1.66 -1.41 50.29
C SER A 152 2.87 -0.77 49.60
N PRO A 153 2.69 0.32 48.81
CA PRO A 153 3.81 1.08 48.25
C PRO A 153 4.77 1.67 49.28
N THR A 154 4.35 1.74 50.54
CA THR A 154 5.14 2.28 51.67
C THR A 154 5.72 1.20 52.58
N ASP A 155 5.55 -0.08 52.23
CA ASP A 155 6.05 -1.20 53.04
C ASP A 155 7.57 -1.37 52.84
N PRO A 156 8.39 -1.48 53.90
CA PRO A 156 9.81 -1.77 53.76
C PRO A 156 10.12 -3.12 53.09
N ASN A 157 9.18 -4.06 53.06
CA ASN A 157 9.28 -5.36 52.36
C ASN A 157 8.38 -5.39 51.11
N GLN A 158 8.42 -4.33 50.31
CA GLN A 158 7.63 -4.20 49.09
C GLN A 158 7.95 -5.30 48.07
N ASP A 159 6.91 -5.97 47.57
CA ASP A 159 7.05 -6.91 46.45
C ASP A 159 7.09 -6.11 45.12
N PRO A 160 8.22 -6.12 44.39
CA PRO A 160 8.36 -5.36 43.14
C PRO A 160 7.42 -5.87 42.04
N ILE A 161 7.04 -7.16 42.06
CA ILE A 161 6.13 -7.76 41.08
C ILE A 161 4.72 -7.21 41.28
N TRP A 162 4.25 -7.16 42.53
CA TRP A 162 2.94 -6.60 42.88
C TRP A 162 2.80 -5.14 42.48
N GLN A 163 3.84 -4.35 42.67
CA GLN A 163 3.80 -2.93 42.37
C GLN A 163 3.79 -2.68 40.86
N ALA A 164 4.57 -3.45 40.11
CA ALA A 164 4.57 -3.39 38.66
C ALA A 164 3.24 -3.84 38.07
N TRP A 165 2.66 -4.93 38.60
CA TRP A 165 1.36 -5.45 38.18
C TRP A 165 0.21 -4.47 38.51
N ASN A 166 0.16 -3.94 39.73
CA ASN A 166 -0.86 -2.98 40.15
C ASN A 166 -0.76 -1.68 39.33
N SER A 167 0.46 -1.17 39.10
CA SER A 167 0.68 0.00 38.23
C SER A 167 0.21 -0.27 36.80
N LEU A 168 0.50 -1.46 36.25
CA LEU A 168 0.03 -1.88 34.93
C LEU A 168 -1.50 -1.91 34.84
N GLN A 169 -2.18 -2.50 35.84
CA GLN A 169 -3.64 -2.60 35.87
C GLN A 169 -4.32 -1.23 35.94
N LEU A 170 -3.72 -0.28 36.66
CA LEU A 170 -4.27 1.08 36.79
C LEU A 170 -4.08 1.91 35.53
N THR A 171 -2.94 1.76 34.85
CA THR A 171 -2.51 2.69 33.79
C THR A 171 -2.73 2.18 32.37
N PHE A 172 -2.60 0.87 32.11
CA PHE A 172 -2.77 0.34 30.77
C PHE A 172 -4.25 0.19 30.43
N ARG A 173 -4.77 1.14 29.64
CA ARG A 173 -6.14 1.12 29.13
C ARG A 173 -6.17 1.49 27.65
N PRO A 174 -6.95 0.78 26.83
CA PRO A 174 -7.14 1.15 25.42
C PRO A 174 -7.83 2.50 25.25
N PHE A 175 -8.38 3.06 26.33
CA PHE A 175 -9.06 4.35 26.34
C PHE A 175 -8.17 5.50 26.86
N SER A 176 -6.88 5.27 27.12
CA SER A 176 -5.95 6.37 27.43
C SER A 176 -5.82 7.29 26.21
N GLY A 177 -5.57 8.59 26.42
CA GLY A 177 -5.49 9.57 25.32
C GLY A 177 -4.43 9.21 24.27
N TRP A 178 -3.26 8.74 24.73
CA TRP A 178 -2.20 8.24 23.88
C TRP A 178 -2.59 6.94 23.17
N MET A 179 -3.16 5.96 23.88
CA MET A 179 -3.58 4.71 23.25
C MET A 179 -4.71 4.91 22.21
N ILE A 180 -5.58 5.92 22.39
CA ILE A 180 -6.54 6.38 21.38
C ILE A 180 -5.80 6.97 20.17
N ALA A 181 -4.78 7.81 20.38
CA ALA A 181 -3.99 8.36 19.28
C ALA A 181 -3.31 7.27 18.43
N ILE A 182 -2.76 6.21 19.05
CA ILE A 182 -2.25 5.03 18.33
C ILE A 182 -3.37 4.36 17.51
N GLN A 183 -4.53 4.13 18.13
CA GLN A 183 -5.66 3.48 17.45
C GLN A 183 -6.17 4.30 16.27
N CYS A 184 -6.20 5.64 16.39
CA CYS A 184 -6.52 6.52 15.26
C CYS A 184 -5.52 6.36 14.12
N VAL A 185 -4.21 6.24 14.42
CA VAL A 185 -3.19 5.98 13.39
C VAL A 185 -3.45 4.64 12.68
N PHE A 186 -3.78 3.60 13.45
CA PHE A 186 -4.14 2.29 12.91
C PHE A 186 -5.41 2.31 12.04
N ILE A 187 -6.44 3.04 12.46
CA ILE A 187 -7.67 3.22 11.67
C ILE A 187 -7.37 3.91 10.33
N VAL A 188 -6.51 4.93 10.33
CA VAL A 188 -6.10 5.60 9.08
C VAL A 188 -5.37 4.64 8.15
N PHE A 189 -4.48 3.77 8.67
CA PHE A 189 -3.87 2.73 7.85
C PHE A 189 -4.89 1.76 7.26
N ILE A 190 -5.92 1.36 8.01
CA ILE A 190 -7.01 0.52 7.50
C ILE A 190 -7.74 1.22 6.35
N ILE A 191 -8.05 2.52 6.48
CA ILE A 191 -8.67 3.32 5.42
C ILE A 191 -7.80 3.32 4.15
N PHE A 192 -6.49 3.52 4.30
CA PHE A 192 -5.55 3.43 3.16
C PHE A 192 -5.45 2.03 2.56
N GLY A 193 -5.54 1.00 3.38
CA GLY A 193 -5.63 -0.39 2.94
C GLY A 193 -6.87 -0.63 2.08
N ILE A 194 -8.05 -0.23 2.55
CA ILE A 194 -9.32 -0.32 1.80
C ILE A 194 -9.21 0.42 0.46
N PHE A 195 -8.68 1.64 0.48
CA PHE A 195 -8.44 2.41 -0.73
C PHE A 195 -7.49 1.69 -1.70
N SER A 196 -6.41 1.10 -1.19
CA SER A 196 -5.46 0.32 -1.98
C SER A 196 -6.08 -0.95 -2.59
N ILE A 197 -7.07 -1.58 -1.93
CA ILE A 197 -7.88 -2.67 -2.50
C ILE A 197 -8.67 -2.17 -3.71
N PHE A 198 -9.37 -1.04 -3.58
CA PHE A 198 -10.12 -0.44 -4.70
C PHE A 198 -9.19 -0.12 -5.87
N GLU A 199 -8.03 0.46 -5.60
CA GLU A 199 -7.00 0.75 -6.61
C GLU A 199 -6.53 -0.54 -7.32
N ALA A 200 -6.27 -1.61 -6.56
CA ALA A 200 -5.89 -2.90 -7.12
C ALA A 200 -7.01 -3.49 -7.99
N ILE A 201 -8.26 -3.50 -7.53
CA ILE A 201 -9.40 -4.02 -8.28
C ILE A 201 -9.57 -3.29 -9.62
N MET A 202 -9.37 -1.97 -9.65
CA MET A 202 -9.50 -1.22 -10.89
C MET A 202 -8.34 -1.42 -11.86
N VAL A 203 -7.12 -1.60 -11.37
CA VAL A 203 -6.01 -2.04 -12.22
C VAL A 203 -6.29 -3.43 -12.80
N LYS A 204 -6.82 -4.36 -11.98
CA LYS A 204 -7.24 -5.68 -12.46
C LYS A 204 -8.33 -5.59 -13.54
N LYS A 205 -9.25 -4.64 -13.40
CA LYS A 205 -10.32 -4.37 -14.36
C LYS A 205 -9.91 -3.43 -15.52
N MET A 206 -8.63 -3.04 -15.63
CA MET A 206 -8.10 -2.11 -16.64
C MET A 206 -8.81 -0.75 -16.71
N LYS A 207 -9.38 -0.28 -15.59
CA LYS A 207 -10.08 1.02 -15.51
C LYS A 207 -9.18 2.18 -15.06
N LEU A 208 -7.95 1.87 -14.68
CA LEU A 208 -6.96 2.79 -14.15
C LEU A 208 -5.70 2.71 -15.01
N ASP A 209 -5.57 3.67 -15.93
CA ASP A 209 -4.36 3.83 -16.72
C ASP A 209 -3.54 4.98 -16.15
N TYR A 210 -2.45 4.66 -15.45
CA TYR A 210 -1.57 5.69 -14.90
C TYR A 210 -0.74 6.42 -15.96
N SER A 211 -0.75 5.94 -17.22
CA SER A 211 -0.09 6.64 -18.31
C SER A 211 -0.82 7.90 -18.78
N ASP A 212 -2.07 8.12 -18.33
CA ASP A 212 -2.77 9.40 -18.50
C ASP A 212 -2.33 10.45 -17.44
N PHE A 213 -1.57 10.09 -16.39
CA PHE A 213 -1.05 11.03 -15.39
C PHE A 213 0.32 11.62 -15.71
N VAL A 214 1.12 10.95 -16.55
CA VAL A 214 2.32 11.59 -17.09
C VAL A 214 1.79 12.64 -18.06
N VAL A 215 2.06 13.92 -17.77
CA VAL A 215 1.75 15.04 -18.65
C VAL A 215 2.09 14.59 -20.07
N ARG A 216 1.07 14.32 -20.89
CA ARG A 216 1.30 14.07 -22.31
C ARG A 216 2.04 15.31 -22.78
N GLU A 217 3.28 15.15 -23.24
CA GLU A 217 4.07 16.26 -23.74
C GLU A 217 3.16 17.10 -24.63
N THR A 218 2.94 18.34 -24.23
CA THR A 218 2.04 19.28 -24.92
C THR A 218 2.41 19.37 -26.41
N ASN A 219 3.66 19.04 -26.73
CA ASN A 219 4.23 18.93 -28.07
C ASN A 219 3.57 17.89 -28.99
N GLN A 220 3.09 16.73 -28.54
CA GLN A 220 2.45 15.75 -29.45
C GLN A 220 1.08 16.21 -29.97
N ARG A 221 0.48 17.25 -29.36
CA ARG A 221 -0.80 17.82 -29.76
C ARG A 221 -0.67 19.06 -30.65
N SER A 222 0.56 19.49 -30.93
CA SER A 222 0.82 20.63 -31.81
C SER A 222 0.60 20.24 -33.27
N LEU A 223 -0.15 21.08 -33.98
CA LEU A 223 -0.43 21.00 -35.43
C LEU A 223 0.87 20.85 -36.24
N VAL A 224 1.92 21.56 -35.81
CA VAL A 224 3.26 21.53 -36.40
C VAL A 224 3.88 20.14 -36.30
N ASN A 225 3.72 19.44 -35.17
CA ASN A 225 4.25 18.09 -35.01
C ASN A 225 3.43 17.05 -35.79
N GLN A 226 2.11 17.23 -35.95
CA GLN A 226 1.29 16.33 -36.77
C GLN A 226 1.62 16.43 -38.26
N VAL A 227 2.02 17.62 -38.74
CA VAL A 227 2.55 17.81 -40.09
C VAL A 227 3.96 17.20 -40.22
N ILE A 228 4.87 17.43 -39.25
CA ILE A 228 6.23 16.87 -39.28
C ILE A 228 6.21 15.33 -39.24
N GLU A 229 5.25 14.73 -38.53
CA GLU A 229 5.02 13.28 -38.52
C GLU A 229 4.35 12.75 -39.81
N GLY A 230 4.04 13.62 -40.79
CA GLY A 230 3.45 13.24 -42.08
C GLY A 230 1.98 12.80 -42.00
N LYS A 231 1.28 13.14 -40.92
CA LYS A 231 -0.14 12.79 -40.71
C LYS A 231 -1.10 13.80 -41.34
N ILE A 232 -0.61 14.99 -41.67
CA ILE A 232 -1.35 16.06 -42.35
C ILE A 232 -0.42 16.65 -43.41
N GLU A 233 -0.84 16.65 -44.67
CA GLU A 233 -0.11 17.31 -45.76
C GLU A 233 -0.62 18.74 -45.96
N PHE A 234 0.29 19.70 -46.12
CA PHE A 234 -0.07 21.11 -46.33
C PHE A 234 -0.61 21.32 -47.75
N GLY A 235 -1.84 21.84 -47.87
CA GLY A 235 -2.45 22.22 -49.15
C GLY A 235 -3.66 21.37 -49.57
N GLU A 236 -3.94 20.26 -48.89
CA GLU A 236 -5.07 19.38 -49.26
C GLU A 236 -6.43 19.83 -48.70
N PHE A 237 -6.45 20.67 -47.66
CA PHE A 237 -7.68 21.01 -46.93
C PHE A 237 -7.95 22.52 -46.89
N ASN A 238 -9.23 22.88 -47.04
CA ASN A 238 -9.68 24.25 -46.86
C ASN A 238 -9.55 24.69 -45.38
N PRO A 239 -9.28 25.98 -45.09
CA PRO A 239 -9.09 26.48 -43.73
C PRO A 239 -10.19 26.09 -42.74
N ASP A 240 -11.44 26.02 -43.21
CA ASP A 240 -12.61 25.66 -42.40
C ASP A 240 -12.71 24.15 -42.07
N GLU A 241 -11.96 23.31 -42.78
CA GLU A 241 -11.94 21.85 -42.64
C GLU A 241 -10.73 21.36 -41.84
N VAL A 242 -9.66 22.15 -41.78
CA VAL A 242 -8.43 21.86 -41.03
C VAL A 242 -8.73 21.53 -39.55
N ASP A 243 -9.60 22.30 -38.90
CA ASP A 243 -9.99 22.07 -37.50
C ASP A 243 -10.75 20.74 -37.28
N LYS A 244 -11.52 20.30 -38.29
CA LYS A 244 -12.22 19.00 -38.25
C LYS A 244 -11.23 17.86 -38.45
N GLU A 245 -10.29 18.00 -39.37
CA GLU A 245 -9.30 16.98 -39.67
C GLU A 245 -8.31 16.81 -38.51
N ILE A 246 -7.88 17.90 -37.86
CA ILE A 246 -7.07 17.84 -36.64
C ILE A 246 -7.80 17.10 -35.52
N LYS A 247 -9.10 17.36 -35.33
CA LYS A 247 -9.92 16.63 -34.34
C LYS A 247 -10.03 15.15 -34.69
N ARG A 248 -10.17 14.81 -35.97
CA ARG A 248 -10.23 13.42 -36.45
C ARG A 248 -8.90 12.69 -36.24
N VAL A 249 -7.80 13.26 -36.73
CA VAL A 249 -6.45 12.73 -36.58
C VAL A 249 -6.13 12.53 -35.10
N ARG A 250 -6.46 13.49 -34.24
CA ARG A 250 -6.31 13.37 -32.78
C ARG A 250 -7.11 12.20 -32.18
N ASN A 251 -8.36 12.01 -32.62
CA ASN A 251 -9.17 10.90 -32.15
C ASN A 251 -8.63 9.54 -32.63
N GLU A 252 -8.11 9.49 -33.86
CA GLU A 252 -7.47 8.30 -34.44
C GLU A 252 -6.15 7.98 -33.73
N THR A 253 -5.30 8.97 -33.44
CA THR A 253 -4.04 8.76 -32.68
C THR A 253 -4.33 8.24 -31.28
N ILE A 254 -5.34 8.81 -30.59
CA ILE A 254 -5.74 8.33 -29.26
C ILE A 254 -6.26 6.89 -29.31
N ALA A 255 -6.99 6.53 -30.36
CA ALA A 255 -7.50 5.18 -30.55
C ALA A 255 -6.36 4.18 -30.84
N GLU A 256 -5.39 4.59 -31.66
CA GLU A 256 -4.22 3.79 -32.01
C GLU A 256 -3.27 3.58 -30.83
N GLU A 257 -2.98 4.62 -30.04
CA GLU A 257 -2.23 4.51 -28.80
C GLU A 257 -2.88 3.53 -27.82
N LYS A 258 -4.21 3.62 -27.65
CA LYS A 258 -4.98 2.70 -26.79
C LYS A 258 -4.86 1.26 -27.29
N ARG A 259 -4.90 1.07 -28.61
CA ARG A 259 -4.77 -0.25 -29.24
C ARG A 259 -3.36 -0.84 -29.05
N LEU A 260 -2.31 -0.07 -29.31
CA LEU A 260 -0.92 -0.50 -29.11
C LEU A 260 -0.63 -0.86 -27.66
N LYS A 261 -1.13 -0.07 -26.69
CA LYS A 261 -1.00 -0.37 -25.26
C LYS A 261 -1.75 -1.64 -24.86
N PHE A 262 -2.93 -1.86 -25.43
CA PHE A 262 -3.72 -3.06 -25.19
C PHE A 262 -3.02 -4.31 -25.73
N GLU A 263 -2.49 -4.25 -26.96
CA GLU A 263 -1.72 -5.32 -27.57
C GLU A 263 -0.45 -5.63 -26.77
N ALA A 264 0.28 -4.61 -26.30
CA ALA A 264 1.44 -4.79 -25.42
C ALA A 264 1.08 -5.46 -24.08
N MET A 265 -0.07 -5.12 -23.49
CA MET A 265 -0.53 -5.76 -22.24
C MET A 265 -1.01 -7.20 -22.46
N GLN A 266 -1.70 -7.49 -23.56
CA GLN A 266 -2.10 -8.86 -23.91
C GLN A 266 -0.87 -9.75 -24.10
N LYS A 267 0.12 -9.25 -24.84
CA LYS A 267 1.39 -9.95 -25.05
C LYS A 267 2.10 -10.26 -23.73
N ALA A 268 2.11 -9.29 -22.79
CA ALA A 268 2.66 -9.51 -21.45
C ALA A 268 1.86 -10.54 -20.61
N GLU A 269 0.53 -10.63 -20.79
CA GLU A 269 -0.30 -11.64 -20.12
C GLU A 269 -0.09 -13.04 -20.72
N GLU A 270 0.03 -13.13 -22.04
CA GLU A 270 0.35 -14.37 -22.77
C GLU A 270 1.73 -14.90 -22.37
N GLU A 271 2.77 -14.07 -22.40
CA GLU A 271 4.11 -14.45 -21.91
C GLU A 271 4.08 -14.93 -20.45
N ARG A 272 3.21 -14.36 -19.61
CA ARG A 272 3.07 -14.80 -18.21
C ARG A 272 2.36 -16.16 -18.10
N LYS A 273 1.40 -16.46 -18.98
CA LYS A 273 0.75 -17.78 -19.05
C LYS A 273 1.74 -18.82 -19.57
N GLU A 274 2.45 -18.52 -20.64
CA GLU A 274 3.49 -19.38 -21.21
C GLU A 274 4.59 -19.71 -20.18
N ARG A 275 5.10 -18.71 -19.44
CA ARG A 275 6.07 -18.94 -18.36
C ARG A 275 5.53 -19.83 -17.24
N LYS A 276 4.23 -19.72 -16.91
CA LYS A 276 3.58 -20.59 -15.91
C LYS A 276 3.44 -22.02 -16.43
N GLU A 277 3.07 -22.19 -17.70
CA GLU A 277 2.95 -23.50 -18.35
C GLU A 277 4.30 -24.18 -18.51
N ALA A 278 5.32 -23.45 -18.96
CA ALA A 278 6.70 -23.92 -19.03
C ALA A 278 7.23 -24.38 -17.66
N LYS A 279 6.93 -23.63 -16.58
CA LYS A 279 7.29 -24.05 -15.20
C LYS A 279 6.54 -25.31 -14.76
N LYS A 280 5.25 -25.46 -15.11
CA LYS A 280 4.48 -26.68 -14.83
C LYS A 280 5.01 -27.88 -15.61
N GLN A 281 5.39 -27.71 -16.88
CA GLN A 281 5.97 -28.75 -17.71
C GLN A 281 7.35 -29.19 -17.21
N LYS A 282 8.22 -28.25 -16.81
CA LYS A 282 9.52 -28.57 -16.18
C LYS A 282 9.36 -29.38 -14.89
N ARG A 283 8.39 -29.01 -14.03
CA ARG A 283 8.09 -29.78 -12.80
C ARG A 283 7.54 -31.18 -13.07
N LYS A 284 6.83 -31.40 -14.18
CA LYS A 284 6.37 -32.73 -14.60
C LYS A 284 7.50 -33.58 -15.20
N LYS A 285 8.48 -32.96 -15.87
CA LYS A 285 9.65 -33.66 -16.42
C LYS A 285 10.68 -34.06 -15.37
N GLY A 286 10.88 -33.28 -14.30
CA GLY A 286 11.78 -33.63 -13.19
C GLY A 286 11.20 -34.59 -12.13
N LYS A 287 10.03 -35.18 -12.39
CA LYS A 287 9.39 -36.22 -11.57
C LYS A 287 9.32 -37.59 -12.27
N LYS A 288 9.96 -37.71 -13.44
CA LYS A 288 10.30 -38.99 -14.07
C LYS A 288 11.76 -39.26 -13.81
#